data_AF-A0A950CNN3-F1
#
_entry.id   AF-A0A950CNN3-F1
#
_cell.length_a   1.000
_cell.length_b   1.000
_cell.length_c   1.000
_cell.angle_alpha   90.00
_cell.angle_beta   90.00
_cell.angle_gamma   90.00
#
_symmetry.space_group_name_H-M   'P 1'
#
loop_
_entity.id
_entity.type
_entity.pdbx_description
1 polymer ?
#
loop_
_entity_poly.entity_id
_entity_poly.type
_entity_poly.pdbx_seq_one_letter_code
_entity_poly.pdbx_strand_id
1 'polypeptide(L)'
;MNEQENGRTSSPGIANVDPVVIAKELIPLIRAYAGETERGRRLATPVVDALRSARLFTMGLPASLGGTETPLPVALRTIEQIAYADGSTGWNAMIAFDTGMLAGYLHEAQA
;
A
#
# COMPACT_ATOMS: atom_id res chain seq x y z
N MET A 1 -16.72 -15.49 37.92
CA MET A 1 -15.50 -15.22 37.14
C MET A 1 -15.89 -15.45 35.68
N ASN A 2 -16.56 -14.47 35.07
CA ASN A 2 -17.06 -14.56 33.71
C ASN A 2 -16.37 -13.48 32.90
N GLU A 3 -15.46 -13.89 32.03
CA GLU A 3 -14.84 -13.05 31.01
C GLU A 3 -15.66 -13.18 29.72
N GLN A 4 -16.60 -12.26 29.51
CA GLN A 4 -17.21 -12.02 28.20
C GLN A 4 -17.48 -10.53 28.02
N GLU A 5 -16.53 -9.84 27.39
CA GLU A 5 -16.61 -8.54 26.70
C GLU A 5 -15.25 -8.44 25.97
N ASN A 6 -15.08 -8.16 24.68
CA ASN A 6 -15.81 -7.32 23.74
C ASN A 6 -15.25 -7.71 22.34
N GLY A 7 -16.03 -8.13 21.37
CA GLY A 7 -16.68 -7.18 20.45
C GLY A 7 -15.71 -6.50 19.49
N ARG A 8 -15.02 -7.24 18.61
CA ARG A 8 -14.56 -6.68 17.32
C ARG A 8 -15.45 -7.21 16.23
N THR A 9 -16.55 -6.49 15.99
CA THR A 9 -17.37 -6.65 14.80
C THR A 9 -16.52 -6.34 13.58
N SER A 10 -16.18 -7.37 12.81
CA SER A 10 -15.65 -7.21 11.46
C SER A 10 -16.73 -6.57 10.60
N SER A 11 -16.52 -5.32 10.19
CA SER A 11 -17.33 -4.70 9.13
C SER A 11 -17.23 -5.54 7.85
N PRO A 12 -18.33 -5.72 7.09
CA PRO A 12 -18.33 -6.50 5.86
C PRO A 12 -17.64 -5.70 4.75
N GLY A 13 -16.30 -5.76 4.72
CA GLY A 13 -15.49 -5.14 3.69
C GLY A 13 -15.41 -6.01 2.44
N ILE A 14 -15.58 -5.38 1.28
CA ILE A 14 -15.06 -5.80 -0.04
C ILE A 14 -14.00 -6.89 0.08
N ALA A 15 -14.18 -8.02 -0.61
CA ALA A 15 -13.30 -9.19 -0.53
C ALA A 15 -11.84 -8.74 -0.37
N ASN A 16 -11.28 -8.97 0.83
CA ASN A 16 -9.98 -8.47 1.23
C ASN A 16 -8.90 -9.29 0.51
N VAL A 17 -8.65 -8.95 -0.76
CA VAL A 17 -7.63 -9.62 -1.57
C VAL A 17 -6.27 -9.29 -0.98
N ASP A 18 -5.46 -10.33 -0.71
CA ASP A 18 -4.14 -10.20 -0.10
C ASP A 18 -3.25 -9.28 -0.96
N PRO A 19 -2.76 -8.14 -0.42
CA PRO A 19 -1.94 -7.19 -1.18
C PRO A 19 -0.63 -7.81 -1.67
N VAL A 20 -0.13 -8.89 -1.06
CA VAL A 20 1.03 -9.64 -1.57
C VAL A 20 0.68 -10.36 -2.87
N VAL A 21 -0.53 -10.93 -2.97
CA VAL A 21 -1.00 -11.57 -4.21
C VAL A 21 -1.16 -10.52 -5.30
N ILE A 22 -1.79 -9.38 -5.00
CA ILE A 22 -1.96 -8.29 -5.97
C ILE A 22 -0.59 -7.77 -6.46
N ALA A 23 0.37 -7.55 -5.57
CA ALA A 23 1.70 -7.10 -5.97
C ALA A 23 2.41 -8.10 -6.87
N LYS A 24 2.24 -9.42 -6.65
CA LYS A 24 2.78 -10.45 -7.55
C LYS A 24 2.15 -10.40 -8.94
N GLU A 25 0.84 -10.20 -9.02
CA GLU A 25 0.12 -10.07 -10.29
C GLU A 25 0.55 -8.84 -11.09
N LEU A 26 1.00 -7.76 -10.42
CA LEU A 26 1.49 -6.55 -11.06
C LEU A 26 2.95 -6.63 -11.53
N ILE A 27 3.74 -7.65 -11.13
CA ILE A 27 5.15 -7.79 -11.52
C ILE A 27 5.38 -7.67 -13.03
N PRO A 28 4.61 -8.36 -13.91
CA PRO A 28 4.83 -8.26 -15.35
C PRO A 28 4.61 -6.84 -15.89
N LEU A 29 3.60 -6.13 -15.38
CA LEU A 29 3.30 -4.75 -15.77
C LEU A 29 4.42 -3.81 -15.32
N ILE A 30 4.85 -3.91 -14.05
CA ILE A 30 5.93 -3.08 -13.52
C ILE A 30 7.21 -3.28 -14.33
N ARG A 31 7.57 -4.53 -14.64
CA ARG A 31 8.76 -4.86 -15.46
C ARG A 31 8.66 -4.31 -16.88
N ALA A 32 7.49 -4.40 -17.51
CA ALA A 32 7.29 -3.89 -18.87
C ALA A 32 7.54 -2.37 -18.97
N TYR A 33 7.22 -1.62 -17.90
CA TYR A 33 7.38 -0.17 -17.86
C TYR A 33 8.65 0.31 -17.14
N ALA A 34 9.48 -0.58 -16.57
CA ALA A 34 10.70 -0.19 -15.85
C ALA A 34 11.65 0.67 -16.70
N GLY A 35 11.81 0.36 -17.99
CA GLY A 35 12.63 1.17 -18.89
C GLY A 35 12.05 2.57 -19.16
N GLU A 36 10.73 2.74 -19.15
CA GLU A 36 10.10 4.06 -19.23
C GLU A 36 10.31 4.83 -17.92
N THR A 37 10.11 4.17 -16.78
CA THR A 37 10.35 4.75 -15.44
C THR A 37 11.76 5.32 -15.33
N GLU A 38 12.76 4.55 -15.74
CA GLU A 38 14.16 4.95 -15.68
C GLU A 38 14.46 6.16 -16.59
N ARG A 39 14.09 6.08 -17.87
CA ARG A 39 14.30 7.19 -18.83
C ARG A 39 13.54 8.46 -18.43
N GLY A 40 12.35 8.30 -17.87
CA GLY A 40 11.49 9.39 -17.45
C GLY A 40 11.89 10.04 -16.13
N ARG A 41 12.77 9.40 -15.34
CA ARG A 41 13.13 9.80 -13.97
C ARG A 41 11.89 10.03 -13.08
N ARG A 42 10.84 9.24 -13.33
CA ARG A 42 9.57 9.23 -12.61
C ARG A 42 8.87 7.91 -12.93
N LEU A 43 8.02 7.42 -12.05
CA LEU A 43 7.23 6.23 -12.35
C LEU A 43 6.38 6.41 -13.61
N ALA A 44 6.37 5.39 -14.46
CA ALA A 44 5.48 5.33 -15.62
C ALA A 44 4.02 5.40 -15.15
N THR A 45 3.19 6.17 -15.86
CA THR A 45 1.79 6.40 -15.50
C THR A 45 0.99 5.10 -15.32
N PRO A 46 1.13 4.07 -16.20
CA PRO A 46 0.42 2.80 -16.02
C PRO A 46 0.78 2.06 -14.73
N VAL A 47 2.02 2.21 -14.23
CA VAL A 47 2.46 1.62 -12.96
C VAL A 47 1.82 2.34 -11.78
N VAL A 48 1.81 3.67 -11.80
CA VAL A 48 1.16 4.48 -10.76
C VAL A 48 -0.32 4.18 -10.68
N ASP A 49 -1.01 4.12 -11.81
CA ASP A 49 -2.45 3.87 -11.88
C ASP A 49 -2.81 2.47 -11.36
N ALA A 50 -2.01 1.46 -11.70
CA ALA A 50 -2.21 0.10 -11.23
C ALA A 50 -2.02 -0.02 -9.70
N LEU A 51 -0.93 0.53 -9.15
CA LEU A 51 -0.67 0.52 -7.72
C LEU A 51 -1.73 1.31 -6.92
N ARG A 52 -2.20 2.44 -7.48
CA ARG A 52 -3.27 3.25 -6.88
C ARG A 52 -4.61 2.51 -6.88
N SER A 53 -4.98 1.90 -8.01
CA SER A 53 -6.22 1.13 -8.15
C SER A 53 -6.24 -0.09 -7.21
N ALA A 54 -5.06 -0.70 -7.01
CA ALA A 54 -4.84 -1.78 -6.06
C ALA A 54 -4.72 -1.32 -4.59
N ARG A 55 -4.82 -0.01 -4.31
CA ARG A 55 -4.69 0.59 -2.96
C ARG A 55 -3.33 0.34 -2.27
N LEU A 56 -2.28 0.00 -3.03
CA LEU A 56 -0.97 -0.34 -2.45
C LEU A 56 -0.22 0.88 -1.91
N PHE A 57 -0.51 2.09 -2.39
CA PHE A 57 0.02 3.33 -1.80
C PHE A 57 -0.64 3.72 -0.47
N THR A 58 -1.77 3.11 -0.11
CA THR A 58 -2.54 3.47 1.10
C THR A 58 -2.36 2.49 2.25
N MET A 59 -1.39 1.57 2.15
CA MET A 59 -1.15 0.52 3.14
C MET A 59 -0.79 1.05 4.52
N GLY A 60 -0.01 2.14 4.60
CA GLY A 60 0.42 2.73 5.86
C GLY A 60 -0.50 3.85 6.37
N LEU A 61 -1.50 4.24 5.58
CA LEU A 61 -2.39 5.35 5.91
C LEU A 61 -3.45 4.89 6.95
N PRO A 62 -3.83 5.75 7.92
CA PRO A 62 -4.93 5.45 8.84
C PRO A 62 -6.26 5.19 8.12
N ALA A 63 -7.09 4.31 8.67
CA ALA A 63 -8.40 3.97 8.10
C ALA A 63 -9.34 5.19 8.07
N SER A 64 -9.20 6.09 9.05
CA SER A 64 -9.92 7.37 9.11
C SER A 64 -9.63 8.30 7.93
N LEU A 65 -8.47 8.13 7.28
CA LEU A 65 -8.05 8.88 6.09
C LEU A 65 -8.21 8.06 4.80
N GLY A 66 -8.93 6.93 4.86
CA GLY A 66 -9.17 6.05 3.73
C GLY A 66 -8.01 5.08 3.45
N GLY A 67 -7.12 4.85 4.41
CA GLY A 67 -6.09 3.82 4.32
C GLY A 67 -6.59 2.40 4.54
N THR A 68 -5.70 1.42 4.38
CA THR A 68 -6.01 0.01 4.64
C THR A 68 -5.39 -0.51 5.95
N GLU A 69 -4.56 0.30 6.62
CA GLU A 69 -3.87 -0.07 7.87
C GLU A 69 -3.25 -1.48 7.81
N THR A 70 -2.58 -1.76 6.69
CA THR A 70 -2.05 -3.10 6.40
C THR A 70 -1.03 -3.49 7.47
N PRO A 71 -1.14 -4.69 8.08
CA PRO A 71 -0.17 -5.16 9.07
C PRO A 71 1.26 -5.09 8.52
N LEU A 72 2.20 -4.60 9.34
CA LEU A 72 3.58 -4.33 8.92
C LEU A 72 4.25 -5.52 8.19
N PRO A 73 4.16 -6.79 8.66
CA PRO A 73 4.74 -7.91 7.93
C PRO A 73 4.16 -8.09 6.52
N VAL A 74 2.86 -7.85 6.35
CA VAL A 74 2.18 -7.97 5.06
C VAL A 74 2.61 -6.83 4.14
N ALA A 75 2.62 -5.59 4.63
CA ALA A 75 3.05 -4.42 3.86
C ALA A 75 4.50 -4.54 3.38
N LEU A 76 5.42 -4.99 4.24
CA LEU A 76 6.82 -5.22 3.85
C LEU A 76 6.95 -6.31 2.78
N ARG A 77 6.20 -7.41 2.90
CA ARG A 77 6.17 -8.47 1.86
C ARG A 77 5.59 -7.97 0.55
N THR A 78 4.56 -7.11 0.59
CA THR A 78 4.01 -6.46 -0.61
C THR A 78 5.06 -5.57 -1.28
N ILE A 79 5.73 -4.69 -0.51
CA ILE A 79 6.79 -3.80 -1.00
C ILE A 79 7.96 -4.61 -1.59
N GLU A 80 8.34 -5.74 -0.97
CA GLU A 80 9.36 -6.66 -1.50
C GLU A 80 9.01 -7.16 -2.90
N GLN A 81 7.75 -7.56 -3.15
CA GLN A 81 7.33 -8.02 -4.48
C GLN A 81 7.37 -6.89 -5.52
N ILE A 82 6.98 -5.67 -5.14
CA ILE A 82 7.04 -4.49 -6.01
C ILE A 82 8.51 -4.17 -6.34
N ALA A 83 9.38 -4.15 -5.33
CA ALA A 83 10.82 -3.89 -5.47
C ALA A 83 11.53 -4.96 -6.32
N TYR A 84 11.09 -6.22 -6.23
CA TYR A 84 11.59 -7.32 -7.06
C TYR A 84 11.27 -7.12 -8.57
N ALA A 85 10.21 -6.38 -8.88
CA ALA A 85 9.88 -6.01 -10.26
C ALA A 85 10.65 -4.78 -10.75
N ASP A 86 10.71 -3.73 -9.93
CA ASP A 86 11.44 -2.49 -10.18
C ASP A 86 11.79 -1.79 -8.86
N GLY A 87 13.07 -1.48 -8.65
CA GLY A 87 13.57 -0.92 -7.40
C GLY A 87 13.00 0.47 -7.09
N SER A 88 12.90 1.33 -8.11
CA SER A 88 12.34 2.69 -7.98
C SER A 88 10.86 2.65 -7.59
N THR A 89 10.08 1.75 -8.17
CA THR A 89 8.67 1.53 -7.84
C THR A 89 8.52 1.02 -6.40
N GLY A 90 9.34 0.05 -5.99
CA GLY A 90 9.36 -0.46 -4.61
C GLY A 90 9.70 0.64 -3.60
N TRP A 91 10.70 1.47 -3.90
CA TRP A 91 11.07 2.61 -3.06
C TRP A 91 9.93 3.63 -2.90
N ASN A 92 9.23 3.98 -3.98
CA ASN A 92 8.08 4.88 -3.91
C ASN A 92 6.92 4.28 -3.09
N ALA A 93 6.67 2.97 -3.20
CA ALA A 93 5.68 2.29 -2.37
C ALA A 93 6.06 2.29 -0.88
N MET A 94 7.36 2.16 -0.56
CA MET A 94 7.89 2.29 0.80
C MET A 94 7.64 3.70 1.34
N ILE A 95 8.02 4.74 0.59
CA ILE A 95 7.81 6.14 1.00
C ILE A 95 6.32 6.46 1.21
N ALA A 96 5.43 5.91 0.38
CA ALA A 96 3.99 6.07 0.61
C ALA A 96 3.54 5.39 1.92
N PHE A 97 4.12 4.23 2.24
CA PHE A 97 3.81 3.50 3.47
C PHE A 97 4.33 4.21 4.72
N ASP A 98 5.62 4.55 4.81
CA ASP A 98 6.19 5.18 6.01
C ASP A 98 5.60 6.57 6.30
N THR A 99 5.45 7.39 5.26
CA THR A 99 4.91 8.74 5.37
C THR A 99 3.41 8.68 5.68
N GLY A 100 2.70 7.69 5.12
CA GLY A 100 1.32 7.41 5.45
C GLY A 100 1.12 7.11 6.94
N MET A 101 2.03 6.36 7.55
CA MET A 101 1.96 6.06 8.99
C MET A 101 2.09 7.33 9.85
N LEU A 102 2.93 8.28 9.42
CA LEU A 102 3.12 9.55 10.12
C LEU A 102 1.85 10.41 10.14
N ALA A 103 0.97 10.26 9.16
CA ALA A 103 -0.29 11.00 9.10
C ALA A 103 -1.20 10.75 10.31
N GLY A 104 -1.12 9.56 10.93
CA GLY A 104 -1.87 9.22 12.15
C GLY A 104 -1.42 10.00 13.40
N TYR A 105 -0.28 10.70 13.34
CA TYR A 105 0.27 11.47 14.45
C TYR A 105 0.11 12.99 14.26
N LEU A 106 -0.41 13.42 13.12
CA LEU A 106 -0.65 14.83 12.86
C LEU A 106 -1.93 15.27 13.58
N HIS A 107 -1.86 16.41 14.27
CA HIS A 107 -3.06 17.08 14.77
C HIS A 107 -3.88 17.63 13.60
N GLU A 108 -5.19 17.70 13.79
CA GLU A 108 -6.07 18.35 12.81
C GLU A 108 -5.59 19.78 12.54
N ALA A 109 -5.59 20.17 11.26
CA ALA A 109 -5.23 21.52 10.88
C ALA A 109 -6.21 22.50 11.54
N GLN A 110 -5.67 23.44 12.32
CA GLN A 110 -6.48 24.52 12.88
C GLN A 110 -6.91 25.44 11.74
N ALA A 111 -8.23 25.62 11.61
CA ALA A 111 -8.87 26.45 10.58
C ALA A 111 -8.80 27.95 10.90
#